data_AF-A0AAD6SFM3-F1
#
_entry.id   AF-A0AAD6SFM3-F1
#
_cell.length_a   1.000
_cell.length_b   1.000
_cell.length_c   1.000
_cell.angle_alpha   90.00
_cell.angle_beta   90.00
_cell.angle_gamma   90.00
#
_symmetry.space_group_name_H-M   'P 1'
#
loop_
_entity.id
_entity.type
_entity.pdbx_description
1 polymer ?
#
loop_
_entity_poly.entity_id
_entity_poly.type
_entity_poly.pdbx_seq_one_letter_code
_entity_poly.pdbx_strand_id
1 'polypeptide(L)' 'LAYVEWFSAFKPSHEEHHHMYSIAKPPLRADGSMKGSIIALTDIRQTCQLFPNFGRPDVNALWTSDNV' A
#
# COMPACT_ATOMS: atom_id res chain seq x y z
N LEU A 1 -6.94 -5.97 -11.51
CA LEU A 1 -7.40 -5.47 -10.19
C LEU A 1 -6.17 -5.30 -9.31
N ALA A 2 -6.17 -4.34 -8.38
CA ALA A 2 -5.13 -4.16 -7.38
C ALA A 2 -5.74 -4.17 -5.98
N TYR A 3 -5.06 -4.84 -5.04
CA TYR A 3 -5.34 -4.71 -3.61
C TYR A 3 -4.58 -3.50 -3.08
N VAL A 4 -5.30 -2.54 -2.50
CA VAL A 4 -4.71 -1.34 -1.89
C VAL A 4 -4.99 -1.33 -0.39
N GLU A 5 -3.96 -0.98 0.39
CA GLU A 5 -4.08 -0.68 1.82
C GLU A 5 -4.14 0.83 2.00
N TRP A 6 -5.08 1.30 2.81
CA TRP A 6 -5.20 2.72 3.11
C TRP A 6 -4.41 3.09 4.37
N PHE A 7 -3.71 4.21 4.35
CA PHE A 7 -3.15 4.83 5.55
C PHE A 7 -4.13 5.85 6.15
N SER A 8 -3.86 6.29 7.38
CA SER A 8 -4.61 7.38 8.01
C SER A 8 -4.56 8.65 7.16
N ALA A 9 -5.64 9.43 7.19
CA ALA A 9 -5.62 10.77 6.64
C ALA A 9 -4.48 11.59 7.26
N PHE A 10 -3.91 12.51 6.47
CA PHE A 10 -2.92 13.43 6.99
C PHE A 10 -3.50 14.26 8.14
N LYS A 11 -2.71 14.41 9.20
CA LYS A 11 -3.03 15.37 10.26
C LYS A 11 -2.98 16.80 9.70
N PRO A 12 -3.73 17.75 10.28
CA PRO A 12 -3.74 19.14 9.80
C PRO A 12 -2.36 19.80 9.79
N SER A 13 -1.47 19.39 10.71
CA SER A 13 -0.10 19.88 10.81
C SER A 13 0.92 18.76 10.57
N HIS A 14 2.05 19.14 10.00
CA HIS A 14 3.23 18.29 9.90
C HIS A 14 3.92 18.15 11.26
N GLU A 15 4.78 17.15 11.39
CA GLU A 15 5.65 16.95 12.55
C GLU A 15 6.75 18.03 12.58
N GLU A 16 7.09 18.55 13.76
CA GLU A 16 7.87 19.78 13.91
C GLU A 16 9.35 19.61 13.57
N HIS A 17 9.95 18.45 13.83
CA HIS A 17 11.38 18.26 13.64
C HIS A 17 11.76 17.97 12.19
N HIS A 18 11.00 17.11 11.51
CA HIS A 18 11.30 16.69 10.14
C HIS A 18 10.39 17.33 9.09
N HIS A 19 9.39 18.10 9.50
CA HIS A 19 8.40 18.76 8.62
C HIS A 19 7.66 17.79 7.69
N MET A 20 7.50 16.53 8.12
CA MET A 20 6.76 15.51 7.38
C MET A 20 5.42 15.21 8.04
N TYR A 21 4.42 14.82 7.24
CA TYR A 21 3.14 14.36 7.78
C TYR A 21 3.24 12.92 8.25
N SER A 22 2.88 12.68 9.51
CA SER A 22 2.77 11.33 10.04
C SER A 22 1.53 10.64 9.48
N ILE A 23 1.73 9.44 8.95
CA ILE A 23 0.68 8.52 8.54
C ILE A 23 0.83 7.21 9.32
N ALA A 24 -0.29 6.55 9.63
CA ALA A 24 -0.32 5.27 10.33
C ALA A 24 -1.25 4.29 9.62
N LYS A 25 -1.01 2.99 9.79
CA LYS A 25 -1.99 1.99 9.36
C LYS A 25 -3.25 2.11 10.23
N PRO A 26 -4.45 2.19 9.63
CA PRO A 26 -5.69 2.23 10.39
C PRO A 26 -5.89 0.92 11.15
N PRO A 27 -6.66 0.93 12.26
CA PRO A 27 -6.96 -0.28 13.00
C PRO A 27 -7.70 -1.29 12.11
N LEU A 28 -7.49 -2.57 12.41
CA LEU A 28 -8.20 -3.67 11.78
C LEU A 28 -9.71 -3.50 11.93
N ARG A 29 -10.46 -4.04 10.97
CA ARG A 29 -11.92 -4.16 11.08
C ARG A 29 -12.28 -5.11 12.22
N ALA A 30 -13.56 -5.10 12.62
CA ALA A 30 -14.06 -5.95 13.71
C ALA A 30 -13.85 -7.46 13.45
N ASP A 31 -13.74 -7.86 12.19
CA ASP A 31 -13.45 -9.22 11.75
C ASP A 31 -11.94 -9.56 11.70
N GLY A 32 -11.07 -8.64 12.12
CA GLY A 32 -9.61 -8.79 12.09
C GLY A 32 -8.97 -8.51 10.72
N SER A 33 -9.74 -8.12 9.69
CA SER A 33 -9.18 -7.81 8.38
C SER A 33 -8.56 -6.41 8.32
N MET A 34 -7.49 -6.26 7.51
CA MET A 34 -6.94 -4.94 7.21
C MET A 34 -7.94 -4.09 6.42
N LYS A 35 -7.94 -2.77 6.65
CA LYS A 35 -8.73 -1.83 5.84
C LYS A 35 -8.10 -1.63 4.47
N GLY A 36 -8.27 -2.64 3.62
CA GLY A 36 -7.96 -2.58 2.20
C GLY A 36 -9.20 -2.61 1.32
N SER A 37 -8.98 -2.37 0.03
CA SER A 37 -9.98 -2.42 -1.04
C SER A 37 -9.37 -3.07 -2.29
N ILE A 38 -10.20 -3.74 -3.09
CA ILE A 38 -9.81 -4.22 -4.41
C ILE A 38 -10.38 -3.22 -5.42
N ILE A 39 -9.52 -2.56 -6.19
CA ILE A 39 -9.89 -1.56 -7.19
C ILE A 39 -9.41 -1.94 -8.58
N ALA A 40 -10.00 -1.36 -9.63
CA ALA A 40 -9.46 -1.52 -10.98
C ALA A 40 -8.13 -0.76 -11.11
N LEU A 41 -7.19 -1.31 -11.88
CA LEU A 41 -5.90 -0.63 -12.12
C LEU A 41 -6.10 0.72 -12.80
N THR A 42 -7.12 0.83 -13.64
CA THR A 42 -7.54 2.06 -14.32
C THR A 42 -8.01 3.17 -13.37
N ASP A 43 -8.39 2.83 -12.14
CA ASP A 43 -8.86 3.81 -11.15
C ASP A 43 -7.70 4.45 -10.37
N ILE A 44 -6.48 3.94 -10.53
CA ILE A 44 -5.27 4.48 -9.90
C ILE A 44 -4.82 5.71 -10.70
N ARG A 45 -5.11 6.90 -10.16
CA ARG A 45 -4.80 8.20 -10.79
C ARG A 45 -3.54 8.89 -10.24
N GLN A 46 -2.88 8.28 -9.26
CA GLN A 46 -1.68 8.81 -8.61
C GLN A 46 -0.59 7.75 -8.60
N THR A 47 0.67 8.19 -8.61
CA THR A 47 1.81 7.28 -8.47
C THR A 47 1.70 6.52 -7.16
N CYS A 48 1.67 5.19 -7.24
CA CYS A 48 1.72 4.31 -6.09
C CYS A 48 2.80 3.26 -6.29
N GLN A 49 3.45 2.85 -5.20
CA GLN A 49 4.35 1.71 -5.24
C GLN A 49 3.51 0.44 -5.14
N LEU A 50 3.46 -0.31 -6.23
CA LEU A 50 2.83 -1.62 -6.26
C LEU A 50 3.88 -2.67 -5.88
N PHE A 51 3.58 -3.46 -4.86
CA PHE A 51 4.35 -4.66 -4.55
C PHE A 51 3.61 -5.85 -5.14
N PRO A 52 4.22 -6.60 -6.06
CA PRO A 52 3.56 -7.76 -6.62
C PRO A 52 3.40 -8.82 -5.52
N ASN A 53 2.16 -9.22 -5.26
CA ASN A 53 1.85 -10.35 -4.41
C ASN A 53 1.32 -11.47 -5.29
N PHE A 54 2.16 -12.46 -5.54
CA PHE A 54 1.87 -13.54 -6.48
C PHE A 54 1.06 -14.68 -5.85
N GLY A 55 0.88 -14.69 -4.53
CA GLY A 55 0.06 -15.68 -3.81
C GLY A 55 0.51 -17.14 -3.99
N ARG A 56 1.69 -17.36 -4.58
CA ARG A 56 2.22 -18.68 -4.95
C ARG A 56 3.75 -18.69 -4.86
N PRO A 57 4.36 -19.86 -4.56
CA PRO A 57 5.81 -20.01 -4.47
C PRO A 57 6.52 -20.19 -5.84
N ASP A 58 5.78 -20.15 -6.96
CA ASP A 58 6.27 -20.37 -8.32
C ASP A 58 6.91 -19.12 -8.97
N VAL A 59 7.05 -18.04 -8.20
CA VAL A 59 7.81 -16.86 -8.63
C VAL A 59 9.29 -17.08 -8.41
N ASN A 60 10.06 -16.88 -9.47
CA ASN A 60 11.50 -17.01 -9.43
C ASN A 60 12.09 -15.97 -8.47
N ALA A 61 12.62 -16.44 -7.33
CA ALA A 61 13.22 -15.59 -6.30
C ALA A 61 14.44 -14.79 -6.79
N LEU A 62 14.98 -15.12 -7.96
CA LEU A 62 16.10 -14.41 -8.60
C LEU A 62 15.65 -13.24 -9.48
N TRP A 63 14.35 -13.00 -9.60
CA TRP A 63 13.82 -11.84 -10.32
C TRP A 63 14.14 -10.54 -9.58
N THR A 64 14.77 -9.63 -10.30
CA THR A 64 15.03 -8.24 -9.95
C THR A 64 14.32 -7.35 -10.97
N SER A 65 14.24 -6.05 -10.69
CA SER A 65 13.69 -5.09 -11.66
C SER A 65 14.43 -5.06 -13.00
N ASP A 66 15.64 -5.59 -13.06
CA ASP A 66 16.50 -5.58 -14.26
C ASP A 66 16.32 -6.82 -15.15
N ASN A 67 15.75 -7.91 -14.61
CA ASN A 67 15.74 -9.22 -15.28
C ASN A 67 14.38 -9.94 -15.25
N VAL A 68 13.31 -9.22 -14.88
CA VAL A 68 11.92 -9.68 -14.97
C VAL A 68 11.25 -9.20 -16.24
#